data_AF-A0A3R9TZ90-F1
#
_entry.id   AF-A0A3R9TZ90-F1
#
_cell.length_a   1.000
_cell.length_b   1.000
_cell.length_c   1.000
_cell.angle_alpha   90.00
_cell.angle_beta   90.00
_cell.angle_gamma   90.00
#
_symmetry.space_group_name_H-M   'P 1'
#
loop_
_entity.id
_entity.type
_entity.pdbx_description
1 polymer ?
#
loop_
_entity_poly.entity_id
_entity_poly.type
_entity_poly.pdbx_seq_one_letter_code
_entity_poly.pdbx_strand_id
1 'polypeptide(L)'
;MQKTSGTLSPADWIVDEGLINSAGHRISDGEKRDILKQVYDGDTVHEGGAALERYLTQHGLQHYTEYHPADRYTAMLSIETALYLALALALFTAAAHLVRRRTS
;
A
#
# COMPACT_ATOMS: atom_id res chain seq x y z
N MET A 1 18.70 12.10 19.59
CA MET A 1 17.54 11.97 18.68
C MET A 1 16.75 10.76 19.12
N GLN A 2 15.59 10.99 19.74
CA GLN A 2 14.70 9.93 20.20
C GLN A 2 14.08 9.24 18.98
N LYS A 3 14.38 7.95 18.80
CA LYS A 3 13.64 7.07 17.90
C LYS A 3 12.33 6.78 18.64
N THR A 4 11.26 7.50 18.34
CA THR A 4 9.94 7.19 18.85
C THR A 4 9.61 5.78 18.35
N SER A 5 9.67 4.79 19.22
CA SER A 5 9.02 3.50 19.02
C SER A 5 7.53 3.80 18.97
N GLY A 6 7.04 4.21 17.80
CA GLY A 6 5.63 4.48 17.57
C GLY A 6 4.90 3.16 17.74
N THR A 7 4.14 3.04 18.83
CA THR A 7 3.18 1.96 18.98
C THR A 7 2.23 2.07 17.80
N LEU A 8 2.29 1.12 16.88
CA LEU A 8 1.38 1.03 15.74
C LEU A 8 -0.05 0.99 16.27
N SER A 9 -0.89 1.90 15.78
CA SER A 9 -2.31 1.92 16.12
C SER A 9 -3.02 0.83 15.32
N PRO A 10 -4.01 0.12 15.87
CA PRO A 10 -4.87 -0.77 15.09
C PRO A 10 -5.61 -0.08 13.92
N ALA A 11 -5.67 1.25 13.92
CA ALA A 11 -6.25 2.03 12.85
C ALA A 11 -5.25 2.37 11.72
N ASP A 12 -3.95 2.18 11.93
CA ASP A 12 -2.95 2.42 10.88
C ASP A 12 -3.12 1.40 9.76
N TRP A 13 -3.13 1.86 8.52
CA TRP A 13 -3.39 1.01 7.37
C TRP A 13 -2.08 0.60 6.70
N ILE A 14 -2.06 -0.63 6.20
CA ILE A 14 -0.92 -1.19 5.46
C ILE A 14 -0.96 -0.63 4.05
N VAL A 15 0.12 0.04 3.65
CA VAL A 15 0.32 0.57 2.30
C VAL A 15 0.91 -0.51 1.40
N ASP A 16 1.93 -1.18 1.91
CA ASP A 16 2.70 -2.17 1.17
C ASP A 16 3.29 -3.19 2.12
N GLU A 17 3.46 -4.41 1.63
CA GLU A 17 4.08 -5.50 2.36
C GLU A 17 4.87 -6.40 1.42
N GLY A 18 6.00 -6.90 1.90
CA GLY A 18 6.86 -7.71 1.03
C GLY A 18 8.07 -8.27 1.74
N LEU A 19 9.04 -8.66 0.92
CA LEU A 19 10.33 -9.16 1.37
C LEU A 19 11.41 -8.15 1.07
N ILE A 20 12.29 -7.96 2.03
CA ILE A 20 13.49 -7.14 1.91
C ILE A 20 14.71 -8.04 2.16
N ASN A 21 15.76 -7.86 1.36
CA ASN A 21 17.01 -8.57 1.60
C ASN A 21 17.86 -7.87 2.67
N SER A 22 18.94 -8.53 3.08
CA SER A 22 19.89 -8.02 4.07
C SER A 22 20.58 -6.70 3.68
N ALA A 23 20.61 -6.37 2.37
CA ALA A 23 21.10 -5.10 1.86
C ALA A 23 20.06 -3.97 1.88
N GLY A 24 18.82 -4.27 2.31
CA GLY A 24 17.72 -3.30 2.35
C GLY A 24 16.99 -3.13 1.02
N HIS A 25 17.18 -4.04 0.05
CA HIS A 25 16.49 -3.99 -1.24
C HIS A 25 15.18 -4.78 -1.18
N ARG A 26 14.08 -4.17 -1.64
CA ARG A 26 12.79 -4.84 -1.80
C ARG A 26 12.90 -5.87 -2.92
N ILE A 27 12.42 -7.07 -2.66
CA ILE A 27 12.42 -8.16 -3.64
C ILE A 27 11.20 -8.01 -4.54
N SER A 28 11.39 -8.20 -5.84
CA SER A 28 10.32 -8.10 -6.82
C SER A 28 9.30 -9.25 -6.67
N ASP A 29 8.08 -9.05 -7.18
CA ASP A 29 7.07 -10.11 -7.21
C ASP A 29 7.52 -11.34 -8.01
N GLY A 30 8.40 -11.15 -9.00
CA GLY A 30 8.99 -12.25 -9.76
C GLY A 30 9.84 -13.15 -8.88
N GLU A 31 10.81 -12.55 -8.20
CA GLU A 31 11.70 -13.24 -7.27
C GLU A 31 10.92 -13.84 -6.09
N LYS A 32 9.91 -13.14 -5.58
CA LYS A 32 9.01 -13.67 -4.54
C LYS A 32 8.33 -14.96 -4.99
N ARG A 33 7.84 -15.03 -6.24
CA ARG A 33 7.25 -16.25 -6.79
C ARG A 33 8.26 -17.37 -6.95
N ASP A 34 9.49 -17.06 -7.36
CA ASP A 34 10.52 -18.07 -7.54
C ASP A 34 10.98 -18.64 -6.19
N ILE A 35 11.08 -17.80 -5.16
CA ILE A 35 11.27 -18.24 -3.77
C ILE A 35 10.12 -19.14 -3.33
N LEU A 36 8.87 -18.73 -3.58
CA LEU A 36 7.70 -19.52 -3.21
C LEU A 36 7.71 -20.89 -3.90
N LYS A 37 8.04 -20.94 -5.18
CA LYS A 37 8.21 -22.22 -5.89
C LYS A 37 9.30 -23.04 -5.21
N GLN A 38 10.49 -22.49 -5.02
CA GLN A 38 11.62 -23.22 -4.41
C GLN A 38 11.32 -23.75 -3.00
N VAL A 39 10.59 -22.97 -2.19
CA VAL A 39 10.18 -23.36 -0.84
C VAL A 39 9.13 -24.46 -0.86
N TYR A 40 8.22 -24.47 -1.85
CA TYR A 40 7.09 -25.39 -1.93
C TYR A 40 7.21 -26.48 -3.00
N ASP A 41 8.37 -26.65 -3.66
CA ASP A 41 8.59 -27.63 -4.74
C ASP A 41 8.80 -29.08 -4.21
N GLY A 42 8.16 -29.48 -3.10
CA GLY A 42 8.36 -30.80 -2.49
C GLY A 42 7.67 -31.03 -1.15
N ASP A 43 8.28 -31.87 -0.28
CA ASP A 43 7.74 -32.36 1.01
C ASP A 43 7.34 -31.26 2.03
N THR A 44 7.84 -30.04 1.84
CA THR A 44 7.62 -28.85 2.68
C THR A 44 6.21 -28.27 2.58
N VAL A 45 5.38 -28.72 1.63
CA VAL A 45 3.96 -28.32 1.54
C VAL A 45 3.22 -28.55 2.86
N HIS A 46 3.57 -29.61 3.60
CA HIS A 46 2.98 -29.93 4.91
C HIS A 46 3.46 -29.00 6.03
N GLU A 47 4.63 -28.38 5.88
CA GLU A 47 5.20 -27.44 6.84
C GLU A 47 4.73 -25.99 6.60
N GLY A 48 4.13 -25.72 5.44
CA GLY A 48 3.46 -24.46 5.14
C GLY A 48 4.37 -23.24 5.39
N GLY A 49 3.82 -22.26 6.11
CA GLY A 49 4.53 -21.02 6.45
C GLY A 49 5.83 -21.24 7.25
N ALA A 50 5.99 -22.32 8.01
CA ALA A 50 7.20 -22.57 8.78
C ALA A 50 8.41 -22.96 7.91
N ALA A 51 8.18 -23.56 6.74
CA ALA A 51 9.24 -23.79 5.75
C ALA A 51 9.68 -22.46 5.12
N LEU A 52 8.73 -21.58 4.81
CA LEU A 52 9.02 -20.26 4.27
C LEU A 52 9.83 -19.42 5.26
N GLU A 53 9.41 -19.30 6.52
CA GLU A 53 10.13 -18.48 7.51
C GLU A 53 11.58 -18.95 7.73
N ARG A 54 11.81 -20.27 7.73
CA ARG A 54 13.17 -20.83 7.81
C ARG A 54 13.99 -20.48 6.58
N TYR A 55 13.41 -20.60 5.38
CA TYR A 55 14.09 -20.21 4.15
C TYR A 55 14.45 -18.73 4.16
N LEU A 56 13.51 -17.86 4.54
CA LEU A 56 13.75 -16.42 4.64
C LEU A 56 14.89 -16.12 5.61
N THR A 57 14.87 -16.74 6.79
CA THR A 57 15.92 -16.59 7.80
C THR A 57 17.29 -17.05 7.27
N GLN A 58 17.36 -18.20 6.60
CA GLN A 58 18.59 -18.74 6.03
C GLN A 58 19.17 -17.86 4.92
N HIS A 59 18.31 -17.23 4.12
CA HIS A 59 18.70 -16.37 3.00
C HIS A 59 18.81 -14.88 3.38
N GLY A 60 18.67 -14.55 4.67
CA GLY A 60 18.77 -13.17 5.15
C GLY A 60 17.66 -12.26 4.62
N LEU A 61 16.49 -12.84 4.34
CA LEU A 61 15.30 -12.14 3.91
C LEU A 61 14.41 -11.84 5.12
N GLN A 62 13.78 -10.68 5.11
CA GLN A 62 12.88 -10.23 6.17
C GLN A 62 11.58 -9.72 5.59
N HIS A 63 10.51 -9.86 6.35
CA HIS A 63 9.26 -9.19 6.03
C HIS A 63 9.39 -7.70 6.32
N TYR A 64 8.84 -6.88 5.43
CA TYR A 64 8.58 -5.47 5.72
C TYR A 64 7.08 -5.21 5.56
N THR A 65 6.60 -4.25 6.36
CA THR A 65 5.27 -3.69 6.24
C THR A 65 5.40 -2.18 6.34
N GLU A 66 4.90 -1.49 5.32
CA GLU A 66 4.83 -0.05 5.29
C GLU A 66 3.46 0.39 5.80
N TYR A 67 3.46 1.17 6.87
CA TYR A 67 2.25 1.69 7.50
C TYR A 67 2.04 3.14 7.15
N HIS A 68 0.79 3.54 6.98
CA HIS A 68 0.41 4.94 6.90
C HIS A 68 -0.49 5.32 8.08
N PRO A 69 -0.20 6.44 8.76
CA PRO A 69 -0.98 6.85 9.91
C PRO A 69 -2.46 7.05 9.58
N ALA A 70 -3.32 6.48 10.41
CA ALA A 70 -4.77 6.61 10.30
C ALA A 70 -5.22 8.08 10.33
N ASP A 71 -4.56 8.90 11.14
CA ASP A 71 -4.88 10.32 11.37
C ASP A 71 -4.82 11.19 10.10
N ARG A 72 -4.16 10.70 9.04
CA ARG A 72 -4.03 11.40 7.76
C ARG A 72 -5.19 11.13 6.80
N TYR A 73 -5.97 10.08 7.03
CA TYR A 73 -7.08 9.69 6.14
C TYR A 73 -8.12 10.81 5.99
N THR A 74 -8.58 11.38 7.11
CA THR A 74 -9.59 12.45 7.11
C THR A 74 -9.10 13.71 6.39
N ALA A 75 -7.81 14.03 6.51
CA ALA A 75 -7.22 15.17 5.82
C ALA A 75 -7.19 14.94 4.30
N MET A 76 -6.78 13.75 3.84
CA MET A 76 -6.79 13.40 2.42
C MET A 76 -8.22 13.40 1.84
N LEU A 77 -9.16 12.76 2.53
CA LEU A 77 -10.55 12.68 2.10
C LEU A 77 -11.22 14.05 1.96
N SER A 78 -10.92 14.98 2.88
CA SER A 78 -11.48 16.34 2.81
C SER A 78 -10.92 17.13 1.62
N ILE A 79 -9.63 17.00 1.31
CA ILE A 79 -9.01 17.60 0.12
C ILE A 79 -9.63 17.03 -1.16
N GLU A 80 -9.74 15.70 -1.25
CA GLU A 80 -10.32 15.04 -2.42
C GLU A 80 -11.79 15.43 -2.63
N THR A 81 -12.57 15.46 -1.55
CA THR A 81 -13.96 15.92 -1.58
C THR A 81 -14.06 17.36 -2.08
N ALA A 82 -13.21 18.26 -1.58
CA ALA A 82 -13.20 19.66 -1.99
C ALA A 82 -12.85 19.81 -3.48
N LEU A 83 -11.89 19.04 -3.99
CA LEU A 83 -11.50 19.05 -5.40
C LEU A 83 -12.63 18.59 -6.31
N TYR A 84 -13.29 17.48 -6.00
CA TYR A 84 -14.41 17.00 -6.80
C TYR A 84 -15.62 17.92 -6.73
N LEU A 85 -15.90 18.50 -5.56
CA LEU A 85 -16.98 19.47 -5.42
C LEU A 85 -16.72 20.73 -6.25
N ALA A 86 -15.49 21.26 -6.20
CA ALA A 86 -15.09 22.42 -6.99
C ALA A 86 -15.19 22.14 -8.50
N LEU A 87 -14.73 20.97 -8.94
CA LEU A 87 -14.82 20.54 -10.32
C LEU A 87 -16.28 20.40 -10.78
N ALA A 88 -17.14 19.77 -9.96
CA ALA A 88 -18.56 19.63 -10.25
C ALA A 88 -19.24 21.00 -10.40
N LEU A 89 -18.95 21.95 -9.52
CA LEU A 89 -19.49 23.31 -9.58
C LEU A 89 -19.01 24.06 -10.83
N ALA A 90 -17.73 23.91 -11.20
CA ALA A 90 -17.17 24.51 -12.40
C ALA A 90 -17.86 23.97 -13.67
N LEU A 91 -18.06 22.66 -13.75
CA LEU A 91 -18.76 22.04 -14.88
C LEU A 91 -20.23 22.45 -14.93
N PHE A 92 -20.90 22.51 -13.79
CA PHE A 92 -22.30 22.92 -13.71
C PHE A 92 -22.49 24.37 -14.16
N THR A 93 -21.65 25.29 -13.67
CA THR A 93 -21.69 26.71 -14.07
C THR A 93 -21.34 26.89 -15.56
N ALA A 94 -20.36 26.16 -16.07
CA ALA A 94 -20.02 26.15 -17.49
C ALA A 94 -21.20 25.65 -18.36
N ALA A 95 -21.85 24.56 -17.95
CA ALA A 95 -23.01 24.01 -18.64
C ALA A 95 -24.19 25.01 -18.66
N ALA A 96 -24.52 25.59 -17.50
CA ALA A 96 -25.57 26.60 -17.40
C ALA A 96 -25.28 27.83 -18.28
N HIS A 97 -24.02 28.29 -18.30
CA HIS A 97 -23.60 29.40 -19.15
C HIS A 97 -23.68 29.07 -20.64
N LEU A 98 -23.32 27.85 -21.04
CA LEU A 98 -23.43 27.40 -22.43
C LEU A 98 -24.88 27.28 -22.89
N VAL A 99 -25.78 26.76 -22.04
CA VAL A 99 -27.22 26.73 -22.31
C VAL A 99 -27.76 28.15 -22.47
N ARG A 100 -27.45 29.05 -21.53
CA ARG A 100 -27.90 30.44 -21.58
C ARG A 100 -27.42 31.18 -22.84
N ARG A 101 -26.19 30.91 -23.30
CA ARG A 101 -25.66 31.46 -24.57
C ARG A 101 -26.35 30.94 -25.83
N ARG A 102 -27.02 29.79 -25.77
CA ARG A 102 -27.73 29.21 -26.93
C ARG A 102 -29.20 29.61 -26.97
N THR A 103 -29.79 29.94 -25.82
CA THR A 103 -31.19 30.35 -25.72
C THR A 103 -31.38 31.85 -25.87
N SER A 104 -30.33 32.65 -25.67
CA SER A 104 -30.32 34.10 -25.90
C SER A 104 -29.75 34.43 -27.27
#